data_AF-A0AA41QGV3-F1
#
_entry.id   AF-A0AA41QGV3-F1
#
_cell.length_a   1.000
_cell.length_b   1.000
_cell.length_c   1.000
_cell.angle_alpha   90.00
_cell.angle_beta   90.00
_cell.angle_gamma   90.00
#
_symmetry.space_group_name_H-M   'P 1'
#
loop_
_entity.id
_entity.type
_entity.pdbx_description
1 polymer ?
#
loop_
_entity_poly.entity_id
_entity_poly.type
_entity_poly.pdbx_seq_one_letter_code
_entity_poly.pdbx_strand_id
1 'polypeptide(L)' 'MIRPQWEWALDDAEGRRLTEPVTPVFTTQYDAELWLGEHWRSLAGAGAVVASLLHDGNQATPSVELRTP' A
#
# COMPACT_ATOMS: atom_id res chain seq x y z
N MET A 1 -0.97 23.88 -5.83
CA MET A 1 -1.27 22.70 -6.67
C MET A 1 -1.02 21.48 -5.79
N ILE A 2 -2.04 20.66 -5.53
CA ILE A 2 -1.85 19.43 -4.73
C ILE A 2 -1.22 18.41 -5.68
N ARG A 3 -0.02 17.93 -5.36
CA ARG A 3 0.65 16.88 -6.14
C ARG A 3 0.28 15.52 -5.52
N PRO A 4 -0.17 14.54 -6.32
CA PRO A 4 -0.31 13.19 -5.81
C PRO A 4 1.09 12.70 -5.41
N GLN A 5 1.20 12.29 -4.16
CA GLN A 5 2.48 12.00 -3.52
C GLN A 5 2.39 10.75 -2.64
N TRP A 6 1.17 10.25 -2.40
CA TRP A 6 0.90 9.10 -1.56
C TRP A 6 0.72 7.86 -2.40
N GLU A 7 1.39 6.76 -2.06
CA GLU A 7 1.27 5.47 -2.76
C GLU A 7 1.55 4.32 -1.79
N TRP A 8 1.12 3.11 -2.15
CA TRP A 8 1.36 1.92 -1.34
C TRP A 8 2.46 1.08 -1.98
N ALA A 9 3.56 0.86 -1.24
CA ALA A 9 4.50 -0.20 -1.57
C ALA A 9 4.03 -1.51 -0.96
N LEU A 10 3.96 -2.57 -1.77
CA LEU A 10 3.54 -3.89 -1.34
C LEU A 10 4.74 -4.83 -1.31
N ASP A 11 4.87 -5.61 -0.24
CA ASP A 11 5.91 -6.62 -0.09
C ASP A 11 5.28 -7.98 0.20
N ASP A 12 5.89 -9.05 -0.33
CA ASP A 12 5.46 -10.43 -0.11
C ASP A 12 5.99 -11.02 1.21
N ALA A 13 5.71 -12.30 1.45
CA ALA A 13 6.14 -13.02 2.66
C ALA A 13 7.66 -13.11 2.81
N GLU A 14 8.42 -12.98 1.72
CA GLU A 14 9.87 -13.01 1.73
C GLU A 14 10.47 -11.60 1.86
N GLY A 15 9.63 -10.56 1.99
CA GLY A 15 10.04 -9.17 2.02
C GLY A 15 10.46 -8.64 0.65
N ARG A 16 10.05 -9.30 -0.43
CA ARG A 16 10.32 -8.84 -1.81
C ARG A 16 9.22 -7.88 -2.24
N ARG A 17 9.62 -6.74 -2.78
CA ARG A 17 8.69 -5.74 -3.31
C ARG A 17 7.93 -6.28 -4.52
N LEU A 18 6.62 -6.28 -4.41
CA LEU A 18 5.72 -6.65 -5.47
C LEU A 18 5.60 -5.49 -6.47
N THR A 19 5.66 -5.83 -7.75
CA THR A 19 5.36 -4.90 -8.87
C THR A 19 3.89 -4.98 -9.29
N GLU A 20 3.20 -6.05 -8.88
CA GLU A 20 1.78 -6.26 -9.10
C GLU A 20 1.12 -6.76 -7.80
N PRO A 21 -0.10 -6.30 -7.48
CA PRO A 21 -0.90 -5.36 -8.25
C PRO A 21 -0.40 -3.91 -8.12
N VAL A 22 -0.62 -3.12 -9.17
CA VAL A 22 -0.28 -1.68 -9.17
C VAL A 22 -1.24 -0.92 -8.26
N THR A 23 -0.70 -0.15 -7.32
CA THR A 23 -1.49 0.69 -6.42
C THR A 23 -1.67 2.09 -7.02
N PRO A 24 -2.84 2.72 -6.88
CA PRO A 24 -3.03 4.09 -7.33
C PRO A 24 -2.22 5.09 -6.49
N VAL A 25 -2.02 6.28 -7.03
CA VAL A 25 -1.44 7.42 -6.31
C VAL A 25 -2.55 8.31 -5.76
N PHE A 26 -2.36 8.84 -4.55
CA PHE A 26 -3.36 9.63 -3.84
C PHE A 26 -2.85 11.03 -3.52
N THR A 27 -3.80 11.96 -3.41
CA THR A 27 -3.55 13.35 -3.02
C THR A 27 -3.51 13.54 -1.51
N THR A 28 -4.12 12.64 -0.73
CA THR A 28 -4.12 12.69 0.74
C THR A 28 -3.82 11.30 1.33
N GLN A 29 -3.28 11.30 2.55
CA GLN A 29 -3.09 10.07 3.33
C GLN A 29 -4.41 9.34 3.58
N TYR A 30 -5.47 10.10 3.94
CA TYR A 30 -6.78 9.53 4.27
C TYR A 30 -7.37 8.72 3.10
N ASP A 31 -7.29 9.23 1.88
CA ASP A 31 -7.77 8.50 0.69
C ASP A 31 -6.95 7.22 0.46
N ALA A 32 -5.64 7.26 0.70
CA ALA A 32 -4.76 6.09 0.58
C ALA A 32 -5.12 5.02 1.61
N GLU A 33 -5.37 5.42 2.86
CA GLU A 33 -5.76 4.52 3.96
C GLU A 33 -7.14 3.90 3.73
N LEU A 34 -8.10 4.71 3.27
CA LEU A 34 -9.43 4.20 2.88
C LEU A 34 -9.32 3.15 1.78
N TRP A 35 -8.55 3.44 0.72
CA TRP A 35 -8.37 2.50 -0.39
C TRP A 35 -7.77 1.17 0.06
N LEU A 36 -6.77 1.20 0.95
CA LEU A 36 -6.18 -0.03 1.49
C LEU A 36 -7.24 -0.84 2.26
N GLY A 37 -8.05 -0.18 3.07
CA GLY A 37 -9.15 -0.81 3.81
C GLY A 37 -10.19 -1.50 2.93
N GLU A 38 -10.41 -1.01 1.70
CA GLU A 38 -11.30 -1.65 0.73
C GLU A 38 -10.62 -2.78 -0.04
N HIS A 39 -9.33 -2.63 -0.38
CA HIS A 39 -8.64 -3.51 -1.33
C HIS A 39 -7.74 -4.58 -0.68
N TRP A 40 -7.47 -4.51 0.62
CA TRP A 40 -6.50 -5.38 1.30
C TRP A 40 -6.70 -6.88 1.05
N ARG A 41 -7.96 -7.35 0.93
CA ARG A 41 -8.25 -8.76 0.65
C ARG A 41 -7.79 -9.20 -0.73
N SER A 42 -7.95 -8.32 -1.72
CA SER A 42 -7.49 -8.56 -3.09
C SER A 42 -5.96 -8.55 -3.14
N LEU A 43 -5.34 -7.58 -2.45
CA LEU A 43 -3.89 -7.49 -2.33
C LEU A 43 -3.29 -8.73 -1.65
N ALA A 44 -3.89 -9.18 -0.54
CA ALA A 44 -3.51 -10.41 0.14
C ALA A 44 -3.68 -11.64 -0.76
N GLY A 45 -4.79 -11.73 -1.50
CA GLY A 45 -5.01 -12.78 -2.49
C GLY A 45 -4.00 -12.78 -3.64
N ALA A 46 -3.41 -11.61 -3.96
CA ALA A 46 -2.35 -11.46 -4.95
C ALA A 46 -0.94 -11.74 -4.38
N GLY A 47 -0.82 -12.08 -3.09
CA GLY A 47 0.44 -12.43 -2.44
C GLY A 47 1.10 -11.29 -1.66
N ALA A 48 0.46 -10.12 -1.56
CA ALA A 48 0.96 -9.03 -0.71
C ALA A 48 0.70 -9.33 0.77
N VAL A 49 1.74 -9.24 1.59
CA VAL A 49 1.65 -9.55 3.03
C VAL A 49 1.89 -8.31 3.88
N VAL A 50 2.64 -7.35 3.35
CA VAL A 50 2.93 -6.07 4.00
C VAL A 50 2.64 -4.93 3.03
N ALA A 51 1.98 -3.89 3.50
CA ALA A 51 1.74 -2.65 2.78
C ALA A 51 2.39 -1.48 3.53
N SER A 52 3.23 -0.71 2.86
CA SER A 52 3.90 0.45 3.43
C SER A 52 3.45 1.72 2.71
N LEU A 53 2.91 2.68 3.46
CA LEU A 53 2.47 3.94 2.88
C LEU A 53 3.68 4.83 2.63
N LEU A 54 3.88 5.20 1.37
CA LEU A 54 4.92 6.12 0.96
C LEU A 54 4.31 7.50 0.72
N HIS A 55 5.03 8.54 1.14
CA HIS A 55 4.82 9.93 0.77
C HIS A 55 6.11 10.41 0.07
N ASP A 56 6.02 10.68 -1.24
CA ASP A 56 7.11 11.17 -2.08
C ASP A 56 8.33 10.22 -1.99
N GLY A 57 8.05 8.92 -2.12
CA GLY A 57 9.03 7.82 -2.04
C GLY A 57 9.51 7.47 -0.63
N ASN A 58 9.12 8.22 0.41
CA ASN A 58 9.54 7.98 1.79
C ASN A 58 8.42 7.35 2.62
N GLN A 59 8.74 6.39 3.47
CA GLN A 59 7.74 5.77 4.34
C GLN A 59 7.18 6.77 5.34
N ALA A 60 5.87 6.97 5.31
CA ALA A 60 5.16 7.95 6.12
C ALA A 60 4.57 7.36 7.40
N THR A 61 4.15 6.09 7.38
CA THR A 61 3.51 5.40 8.51
C THR A 61 4.11 4.01 8.73
N PRO A 62 3.90 3.40 9.92
CA PRO A 62 4.23 2.00 10.13
C PRO A 62 3.54 1.10 9.09
N SER A 63 4.23 0.05 8.67
CA SER A 63 3.70 -0.89 7.68
C SER A 63 2.48 -1.65 8.22
N VAL A 64 1.51 -1.87 7.34
CA VAL A 64 0.26 -2.59 7.63
C VAL A 64 0.39 -4.02 7.14
N GLU A 65 0.06 -4.97 8.01
CA GLU A 65 0.11 -6.38 7.65
C GLU A 65 -1.22 -6.83 7.04
N LEU A 66 -1.16 -7.30 5.79
CA LEU A 66 -2.31 -7.76 5.01
C LEU A 66 -2.57 -9.24 5.28
N ARG A 67 -2.72 -9.61 6.54
CA ARG A 67 -2.99 -11.01 6.90
C ARG A 67 -4.50 -11.26 6.83
N THR A 68 -4.89 -12.21 5.99
CA THR A 68 -6.16 -12.91 6.21
C THR A 68 -6.00 -13.80 7.45
N PRO A 69 -6.88 -13.68 8.46
CA PRO A 69 -6.92 -14.62 9.57
C PRO A 69 -7.26 -16.05 9.13
#